data_AF-A0A9D7BJF5-F1
#
_entry.id   AF-A0A9D7BJF5-F1
#
_cell.length_a   1.000
_cell.length_b   1.000
_cell.length_c   1.000
_cell.angle_alpha   90.00
_cell.angle_beta   90.00
_cell.angle_gamma   90.00
#
_symmetry.space_group_name_H-M   'P 1'
#
loop_
_entity.id
_entity.type
_entity.pdbx_description
1 polymer ?
#
loop_
_entity_poly.entity_id
_entity_poly.type
_entity_poly.pdbx_seq_one_letter_code
_entity_poly.pdbx_strand_id
1 'polypeptide(L)'
;MIRVFLFLIVFASFIAPLWGNDVVIPFKKINDLIIIEAVIENKKGSFILDTGSDALFIDQNNQNPSATQQTYQTLNGDVETGAVTIKNFYLGSIKKRNVQAFTISLSHLENHVCLDLSGIIGTSIINPHSIYIDFTTMMVHLYKNVPDLSIPFFKNEIDFNFENGVPVVKVSIQNVDYLFMMDSGASIHLIDKTLINNHLSLFTHLNNSVFRERSNLQQPLKN
;
A
#
# COMPACT_ATOMS: atom_id res chain seq x y z
N MET A 1 18.33 -28.11 49.49
CA MET A 1 17.47 -26.90 49.38
C MET A 1 17.48 -26.46 47.92
N ILE A 2 16.43 -26.75 47.17
CA ILE A 2 16.32 -26.37 45.74
C ILE A 2 15.77 -24.95 45.70
N ARG A 3 16.53 -24.01 45.12
CA ARG A 3 16.05 -22.66 44.84
C ARG A 3 15.48 -22.64 43.42
N VAL A 4 14.16 -22.58 43.32
CA VAL A 4 13.46 -22.32 42.05
C VAL A 4 13.49 -20.81 41.82
N PHE A 5 14.15 -20.36 40.74
CA PHE A 5 14.04 -18.99 40.27
C PHE A 5 12.86 -18.90 39.29
N LEU A 6 11.78 -18.26 39.73
CA LEU A 6 10.66 -17.89 38.88
C LEU A 6 11.05 -16.64 38.09
N PHE A 7 11.38 -16.80 36.82
CA PHE A 7 11.55 -15.68 35.89
C PHE A 7 10.16 -15.18 35.48
N LEU A 8 9.68 -14.15 36.16
CA LEU A 8 8.48 -13.41 35.75
C LEU A 8 8.91 -12.45 34.61
N ILE A 9 8.72 -12.85 33.36
CA ILE A 9 8.82 -11.93 32.22
C ILE A 9 7.61 -11.01 32.28
N VAL A 10 7.78 -9.86 32.92
CA VAL A 10 6.82 -8.76 32.81
C VAL A 10 6.95 -8.24 31.39
N PHE A 11 6.03 -8.63 30.50
CA PHE A 11 5.76 -7.83 29.31
C PHE A 11 5.41 -6.45 29.82
N ALA A 12 6.30 -5.49 29.64
CA ALA A 12 5.95 -4.08 29.76
C ALA A 12 4.83 -3.86 28.75
N SER A 13 3.60 -3.84 29.24
CA SER A 13 2.45 -3.39 28.48
C SER A 13 2.79 -1.97 28.06
N PHE A 14 3.15 -1.82 26.79
CA PHE A 14 3.15 -0.52 26.13
C PHE A 14 1.78 0.09 26.41
N ILE A 15 1.75 1.11 27.26
CA ILE A 15 0.58 1.97 27.36
C ILE A 15 0.60 2.72 26.02
N ALA A 16 -0.06 2.14 25.02
CA ALA A 16 -0.39 2.88 23.82
C ALA A 16 -1.12 4.14 24.31
N PRO A 17 -0.67 5.35 23.92
CA PRO A 17 -1.40 6.55 24.27
C PRO A 17 -2.86 6.34 23.84
N LEU A 18 -3.79 6.44 24.79
CA LEU A 18 -5.23 6.46 24.52
C LEU A 18 -5.55 7.78 23.83
N TRP A 19 -5.13 7.91 22.57
CA TRP A 19 -5.58 8.96 21.68
C TRP A 19 -6.77 8.40 20.86
N GLY A 20 -7.79 9.23 20.70
CA GLY A 20 -9.15 8.77 20.43
C GLY A 20 -9.37 8.14 19.05
N ASN A 21 -10.20 7.09 18.99
CA ASN A 21 -10.67 6.43 17.75
C ASN A 21 -9.57 5.97 16.78
N ASP A 22 -8.41 5.61 17.29
CA ASP A 22 -7.32 5.04 16.51
C ASP A 22 -7.64 3.59 16.14
N VAL A 23 -7.43 3.22 14.88
CA VAL A 23 -7.48 1.82 14.45
C VAL A 23 -6.06 1.31 14.33
N VAL A 24 -5.71 0.32 15.15
CA VAL A 24 -4.41 -0.35 15.12
C VAL A 24 -4.59 -1.74 14.54
N ILE A 25 -3.81 -2.04 13.50
CA ILE A 25 -3.94 -3.27 12.70
C ILE A 25 -2.57 -3.91 12.61
N PRO A 26 -2.37 -5.13 13.14
CA PRO A 26 -1.13 -5.84 12.93
C PRO A 26 -0.97 -6.20 11.46
N PHE A 27 0.26 -6.13 10.95
CA PHE A 27 0.58 -6.56 9.60
C PHE A 27 1.71 -7.58 9.57
N LYS A 28 1.80 -8.32 8.47
CA LYS A 28 2.96 -9.15 8.13
C LYS A 28 3.70 -8.52 6.97
N LYS A 29 5.02 -8.41 7.06
CA LYS A 29 5.86 -8.05 5.92
C LYS A 29 6.28 -9.35 5.21
N ILE A 30 5.83 -9.56 3.97
CA ILE A 30 6.16 -10.75 3.16
C ILE A 30 6.68 -10.27 1.82
N ASN A 31 7.95 -10.58 1.50
CA ASN A 31 8.62 -10.15 0.27
C ASN A 31 8.43 -8.64 0.01
N ASP A 32 8.69 -7.86 1.06
CA ASP A 32 8.55 -6.40 1.11
C ASP A 32 7.13 -5.82 0.97
N LEU A 33 6.12 -6.66 0.77
CA LEU A 33 4.71 -6.25 0.79
C LEU A 33 4.12 -6.28 2.20
N ILE A 34 3.24 -5.32 2.48
CA ILE A 34 2.52 -5.20 3.74
C ILE A 34 1.20 -5.95 3.62
N ILE A 35 1.06 -7.03 4.39
CA ILE A 35 -0.16 -7.85 4.41
C ILE A 35 -0.95 -7.56 5.68
N ILE A 36 -2.18 -7.07 5.51
CA ILE A 36 -3.14 -6.78 6.58
C ILE A 36 -4.40 -7.62 6.42
N GLU A 37 -5.11 -7.86 7.51
CA GLU A 37 -6.38 -8.57 7.48
C GLU A 37 -7.56 -7.59 7.45
N ALA A 38 -8.55 -7.87 6.60
CA ALA A 38 -9.82 -7.14 6.52
C ALA A 38 -10.99 -8.12 6.34
N VAL A 39 -12.22 -7.62 6.45
CA VAL A 39 -13.45 -8.43 6.34
C VAL A 39 -14.35 -7.88 5.25
N ILE A 40 -14.72 -8.74 4.30
CA ILE A 40 -15.70 -8.48 3.24
C ILE A 40 -16.90 -9.37 3.47
N GLU A 41 -18.09 -8.78 3.60
CA GLU A 41 -19.35 -9.54 3.71
C GLU A 41 -19.31 -10.67 4.77
N ASN A 42 -18.64 -10.40 5.90
CA ASN A 42 -18.40 -11.33 7.02
C ASN A 42 -17.33 -12.41 6.79
N LYS A 43 -16.64 -12.41 5.65
CA LYS A 43 -15.47 -13.27 5.37
C LYS A 43 -14.18 -12.49 5.64
N LYS A 44 -13.37 -12.98 6.57
CA LYS A 44 -12.03 -12.45 6.83
C LYS A 44 -11.06 -12.90 5.74
N GLY A 45 -10.15 -12.02 5.32
CA GLY A 45 -9.18 -12.29 4.28
C GLY A 45 -7.92 -11.45 4.40
N SER A 46 -6.87 -11.87 3.69
CA SER A 46 -5.58 -11.18 3.60
C SER A 46 -5.57 -10.18 2.46
N PHE A 47 -5.05 -8.98 2.68
CA PHE A 47 -4.97 -7.91 1.69
C PHE A 47 -3.57 -7.32 1.67
N ILE A 48 -3.08 -6.95 0.49
CA ILE A 48 -1.92 -6.06 0.37
C ILE A 48 -2.38 -4.64 0.67
N LEU A 49 -1.63 -3.90 1.47
CA LEU A 49 -1.79 -2.45 1.64
C LEU A 49 -0.96 -1.73 0.58
N ASP A 50 -1.61 -0.95 -0.28
CA ASP A 50 -1.00 -0.34 -1.45
C ASP A 50 -1.31 1.16 -1.51
N THR A 51 -0.38 2.01 -1.08
CA THR A 51 -0.53 3.47 -1.21
C THR A 51 -0.35 3.96 -2.64
N GLY A 52 0.19 3.15 -3.55
CA GLY A 52 0.34 3.44 -4.97
C GLY A 52 -0.93 3.17 -5.79
N SER A 53 -2.03 2.77 -5.14
CA SER A 53 -3.34 2.62 -5.75
C SER A 53 -4.41 3.46 -5.05
N ASP A 54 -5.34 4.02 -5.83
CA ASP A 54 -6.48 4.77 -5.32
C ASP A 54 -7.71 3.90 -5.01
N ALA A 55 -7.69 2.60 -5.31
CA ALA A 55 -8.89 1.76 -5.35
C ALA A 55 -8.81 0.51 -4.46
N LEU A 56 -9.96 -0.11 -4.20
CA LEU A 56 -10.03 -1.45 -3.63
C LEU A 56 -10.08 -2.46 -4.78
N PHE A 57 -9.12 -3.38 -4.81
CA PHE A 57 -9.14 -4.54 -5.71
C PHE A 57 -9.50 -5.80 -4.95
N ILE A 58 -10.34 -6.63 -5.54
CA ILE A 58 -10.76 -7.93 -5.00
C ILE A 58 -10.32 -9.01 -5.97
N ASP A 59 -9.95 -10.17 -5.43
CA ASP A 59 -9.70 -11.34 -6.25
C ASP A 59 -10.95 -11.70 -7.07
N GLN A 60 -10.78 -11.76 -8.39
CA GLN A 60 -11.82 -12.12 -9.35
C GLN A 60 -12.46 -13.49 -9.08
N ASN A 61 -11.76 -14.42 -8.41
CA ASN A 61 -12.33 -15.73 -8.09
C ASN A 61 -13.32 -15.68 -6.91
N ASN A 62 -13.34 -14.59 -6.14
CA ASN A 62 -14.14 -14.44 -4.93
C ASN A 62 -15.44 -13.65 -5.14
N GLN A 63 -15.63 -13.00 -6.29
CA GLN A 63 -16.77 -12.12 -6.56
C GLN A 63 -17.24 -12.24 -8.01
N ASN A 64 -18.54 -12.08 -8.23
CA ASN A 64 -19.11 -11.98 -9.57
C ASN A 64 -19.15 -10.50 -9.98
N PRO A 65 -18.25 -10.03 -10.88
CA PRO A 65 -18.26 -8.64 -11.31
C PRO A 65 -19.54 -8.31 -12.10
N SER A 66 -19.89 -7.03 -12.12
CA SER A 66 -20.88 -6.51 -13.08
C SER A 66 -20.41 -6.76 -14.51
N ALA A 67 -21.35 -6.90 -15.44
CA ALA A 67 -21.03 -7.06 -16.88
C ALA A 67 -20.32 -5.83 -17.48
N THR A 68 -20.34 -4.69 -16.78
CA THR A 68 -19.64 -3.48 -17.18
C THR A 68 -18.15 -3.59 -16.83
N GLN A 69 -17.31 -3.64 -17.87
CA GLN A 69 -15.86 -3.53 -17.72
C GLN A 69 -15.45 -2.06 -17.57
N GLN A 70 -14.45 -1.82 -16.74
CA GLN A 70 -13.80 -0.52 -16.54
C GLN A 70 -12.31 -0.66 -16.81
N THR A 71 -11.73 0.30 -17.50
CA THR A 71 -10.29 0.36 -17.72
C THR A 71 -9.60 0.95 -16.50
N TYR A 72 -8.65 0.22 -15.93
CA TYR A 72 -7.79 0.68 -14.84
C TYR A 72 -6.34 0.75 -15.31
N GLN A 73 -5.67 1.87 -15.05
CA GLN A 73 -4.29 2.09 -15.48
C GLN A 73 -3.33 1.40 -14.52
N THR A 74 -2.50 0.50 -15.03
CA THR A 74 -1.43 -0.14 -14.26
C THR A 74 -0.07 0.18 -14.87
N LEU A 75 1.00 -0.15 -14.14
CA LEU A 75 2.37 -0.01 -14.64
C LEU A 75 2.61 -0.82 -15.93
N ASN A 76 1.92 -1.94 -16.09
CA ASN A 76 2.02 -2.85 -17.24
C ASN A 76 1.05 -2.48 -18.38
N GLY A 77 0.30 -1.39 -18.23
CA GLY A 77 -0.70 -0.94 -19.19
C GLY A 77 -2.12 -0.96 -18.63
N ASP A 78 -3.06 -0.61 -19.49
CA ASP A 78 -4.47 -0.58 -19.18
C ASP A 78 -5.01 -1.99 -19.01
N VAL A 79 -5.68 -2.25 -17.90
CA VAL A 79 -6.34 -3.52 -17.61
C VAL A 79 -7.84 -3.30 -17.60
N GLU A 80 -8.57 -4.08 -18.40
CA GLU A 80 -10.02 -4.15 -18.27
C GLU A 80 -10.37 -4.97 -17.03
N THR A 81 -11.06 -4.33 -16.10
CA THR A 81 -11.45 -4.92 -14.81
C THR A 81 -12.96 -4.88 -14.67
N GLY A 82 -13.52 -5.88 -13.99
CA GLY A 82 -14.92 -5.86 -13.61
C GLY A 82 -15.14 -4.94 -12.41
N ALA A 83 -16.24 -4.19 -12.39
CA ALA A 83 -16.63 -3.41 -11.21
C ALA A 83 -17.55 -4.22 -10.30
N VAL A 84 -17.35 -4.11 -8.99
CA VAL A 84 -18.22 -4.74 -7.96
C VAL A 84 -18.49 -3.76 -6.82
N THR A 85 -19.68 -3.85 -6.22
CA THR A 85 -20.02 -3.09 -5.02
C THR A 85 -19.98 -4.01 -3.80
N ILE A 86 -19.06 -3.74 -2.89
CA ILE A 86 -18.94 -4.45 -1.62
C ILE A 86 -19.90 -3.83 -0.60
N LYS A 87 -20.91 -4.59 -0.17
CA LYS A 87 -21.96 -4.09 0.74
C LYS A 87 -21.41 -3.67 2.09
N ASN A 88 -20.52 -4.48 2.67
CA ASN A 88 -19.88 -4.20 3.95
C ASN A 88 -18.40 -4.58 3.88
N PHE A 89 -17.55 -3.61 4.14
CA PHE A 89 -16.11 -3.77 4.26
C PHE A 89 -15.67 -3.31 5.65
N TYR A 90 -14.83 -4.09 6.32
CA TYR A 90 -14.28 -3.74 7.63
C TYR A 90 -12.76 -3.83 7.61
N LEU A 91 -12.11 -2.79 8.10
CA LEU A 91 -10.67 -2.73 8.31
C LEU A 91 -10.41 -2.33 9.78
N GLY A 92 -10.06 -3.32 10.60
CA GLY A 92 -10.14 -3.18 12.06
C GLY A 92 -11.55 -2.76 12.49
N SER A 93 -11.67 -1.63 13.20
CA SER A 93 -12.96 -1.07 13.63
C SER A 93 -13.59 -0.11 12.60
N ILE A 94 -12.90 0.24 11.51
CA ILE A 94 -13.48 1.04 10.42
C ILE A 94 -14.47 0.19 9.66
N LYS A 95 -15.69 0.71 9.52
CA LYS A 95 -16.76 0.12 8.70
C LYS A 95 -17.07 1.03 7.52
N LYS A 96 -16.99 0.47 6.30
CA LYS A 96 -17.46 1.11 5.08
C LYS A 96 -18.60 0.30 4.46
N ARG A 97 -19.58 1.00 3.86
CA ARG A 97 -20.73 0.39 3.19
C ARG A 97 -20.75 0.81 1.72
N ASN A 98 -21.25 -0.07 0.86
CA ASN A 98 -21.38 0.16 -0.58
C ASN A 98 -20.07 0.67 -1.21
N VAL A 99 -18.98 -0.01 -0.88
CA VAL A 99 -17.64 0.34 -1.37
C VAL A 99 -17.51 -0.11 -2.82
N GLN A 100 -17.20 0.81 -3.72
CA GLN A 100 -16.83 0.46 -5.08
C GLN A 100 -15.47 -0.23 -5.08
N ALA A 101 -15.38 -1.36 -5.77
CA ALA A 101 -14.16 -2.13 -5.92
C ALA A 101 -14.05 -2.68 -7.35
N PHE A 102 -12.86 -3.14 -7.69
CA PHE A 102 -12.55 -3.71 -8.99
C PHE A 102 -12.06 -5.14 -8.83
N THR A 103 -12.37 -6.02 -9.78
CA THR A 103 -11.90 -7.40 -9.78
C THR A 103 -10.63 -7.55 -10.60
N ILE A 104 -9.63 -8.25 -10.05
CA ILE A 104 -8.37 -8.54 -10.73
C ILE A 104 -7.90 -9.97 -10.41
N SER A 105 -7.10 -10.56 -11.29
CA SER A 105 -6.37 -11.79 -10.97
C SER A 105 -5.23 -11.50 -10.01
N LEU A 106 -5.23 -12.15 -8.83
CA LEU A 106 -4.15 -12.01 -7.84
C LEU A 106 -3.10 -13.12 -7.92
N SER A 107 -3.22 -14.10 -8.82
CA SER A 107 -2.40 -15.32 -8.78
C SER A 107 -0.88 -15.05 -8.84
N HIS A 108 -0.43 -14.02 -9.55
CA HIS A 108 0.99 -13.65 -9.55
C HIS A 108 1.46 -13.13 -8.19
N LEU A 109 0.63 -12.34 -7.51
CA LEU A 109 0.92 -11.82 -6.17
C LEU A 109 0.84 -12.94 -5.14
N GLU A 110 -0.17 -13.80 -5.20
CA GLU A 110 -0.33 -14.96 -4.31
C GLU A 110 0.87 -15.90 -4.40
N ASN A 111 1.34 -16.20 -5.61
CA ASN A 111 2.57 -16.97 -5.81
C ASN A 111 3.80 -16.25 -5.24
N HIS A 112 3.87 -14.92 -5.39
CA HIS A 112 4.98 -14.12 -4.88
C HIS A 112 5.00 -14.10 -3.34
N VAL A 113 3.87 -14.00 -2.66
CA VAL A 113 3.80 -13.96 -1.19
C VAL A 113 3.53 -15.33 -0.55
N CYS A 114 3.34 -16.38 -1.35
CA CYS A 114 2.95 -17.73 -0.93
C CYS A 114 1.75 -17.74 0.04
N LEU A 115 0.72 -16.93 -0.28
CA LEU A 115 -0.45 -16.73 0.56
C LEU A 115 -1.66 -16.37 -0.32
N ASP A 116 -2.82 -16.97 -0.04
CA ASP A 116 -4.07 -16.60 -0.68
C ASP A 116 -4.46 -15.15 -0.33
N LEU A 117 -4.77 -14.36 -1.35
CA LEU A 117 -5.12 -12.95 -1.20
C LEU A 117 -6.59 -12.73 -1.51
N SER A 118 -7.26 -11.96 -0.68
CA SER A 118 -8.63 -11.50 -0.93
C SER A 118 -8.66 -10.20 -1.71
N GLY A 119 -7.56 -9.44 -1.76
CA GLY A 119 -7.53 -8.17 -2.47
C GLY A 119 -6.28 -7.30 -2.23
N ILE A 120 -6.35 -6.09 -2.78
CA ILE A 120 -5.41 -4.99 -2.55
C ILE A 120 -6.20 -3.80 -2.04
N ILE A 121 -5.75 -3.18 -0.96
CA ILE A 121 -6.37 -2.02 -0.31
C ILE A 121 -5.59 -0.77 -0.71
N GLY A 122 -6.19 0.04 -1.59
CA GLY A 122 -5.72 1.37 -1.94
C GLY A 122 -6.19 2.50 -1.02
N THR A 123 -5.82 3.72 -1.35
CA THR A 123 -6.04 4.93 -0.54
C THR A 123 -7.51 5.28 -0.34
N SER A 124 -8.43 4.92 -1.25
CA SER A 124 -9.89 5.14 -1.07
C SER A 124 -10.45 4.47 0.18
N ILE A 125 -9.85 3.36 0.62
CA ILE A 125 -10.24 2.68 1.85
C ILE A 125 -9.68 3.39 3.08
N ILE A 126 -8.45 3.88 2.99
CA ILE A 126 -7.75 4.58 4.07
C ILE A 126 -8.40 5.94 4.33
N ASN A 127 -8.74 6.68 3.26
CA ASN A 127 -9.33 8.01 3.35
C ASN A 127 -10.65 8.03 4.16
N PRO A 128 -10.89 9.06 4.99
CA PRO A 128 -10.05 10.26 5.18
C PRO A 128 -9.00 10.12 6.31
N HIS A 129 -8.64 8.90 6.74
CA HIS A 129 -7.72 8.73 7.86
C HIS A 129 -6.28 8.99 7.45
N SER A 130 -5.49 9.56 8.36
CA SER A 130 -4.04 9.55 8.26
C SER A 130 -3.50 8.16 8.59
N ILE A 131 -2.50 7.72 7.85
CA ILE A 131 -1.86 6.41 8.02
C ILE A 131 -0.45 6.55 8.59
N TYR A 132 -0.12 5.71 9.56
CA TYR A 132 1.23 5.51 10.06
C TYR A 132 1.56 4.03 10.03
N ILE A 133 2.69 3.69 9.41
CA ILE A 133 3.16 2.31 9.26
C ILE A 133 4.41 2.14 10.12
N ASP A 134 4.27 1.44 11.23
CA ASP A 134 5.37 1.13 12.14
C ASP A 134 5.96 -0.23 11.81
N PHE A 135 7.08 -0.24 11.09
CA PHE A 135 7.83 -1.45 10.77
C PHE A 135 8.58 -2.07 11.96
N THR A 136 8.73 -1.34 13.08
CA THR A 136 9.37 -1.87 14.29
C THR A 136 8.41 -2.79 15.04
N THR A 137 7.16 -2.34 15.20
CA THR A 137 6.11 -3.10 15.90
C THR A 137 5.24 -3.93 14.95
N MET A 138 5.42 -3.76 13.64
CA MET A 138 4.59 -4.37 12.58
C MET A 138 3.11 -4.01 12.73
N MET A 139 2.85 -2.72 12.96
CA MET A 139 1.50 -2.16 13.14
C MET A 139 1.20 -1.06 12.11
N VAL A 140 -0.01 -1.07 11.57
CA VAL A 140 -0.61 0.05 10.84
C VAL A 140 -1.56 0.78 11.78
N HIS A 141 -1.38 2.09 11.90
CA HIS A 141 -2.24 2.96 12.66
C HIS A 141 -3.02 3.87 11.71
N LEU A 142 -4.33 3.94 11.91
CA LEU A 142 -5.22 4.82 11.17
C LEU A 142 -5.85 5.83 12.13
N TYR A 143 -5.57 7.11 11.89
CA TYR A 143 -6.01 8.22 12.73
C TYR A 143 -7.04 9.07 12.01
N LYS A 144 -8.11 9.47 12.68
CA LYS A 144 -9.10 10.40 12.10
C LYS A 144 -8.54 11.81 11.92
N ASN A 145 -7.67 12.22 12.83
CA ASN A 145 -6.93 13.47 12.78
C ASN A 145 -5.45 13.14 12.85
N VAL A 146 -4.60 13.90 12.17
CA VAL A 146 -3.15 13.75 12.30
C VAL A 146 -2.81 13.83 13.80
N PRO A 147 -2.22 12.79 14.40
CA PRO A 147 -1.81 12.86 15.79
C PRO A 147 -0.80 13.99 15.95
N ASP A 148 -0.76 14.62 17.11
CA ASP A 148 0.24 15.67 17.39
C ASP A 148 1.64 15.08 17.15
N LEU A 149 2.29 15.48 16.06
CA LEU A 149 3.56 14.95 15.56
C LEU A 149 4.75 15.39 16.43
N SER A 150 4.52 16.13 17.52
CA SER A 150 5.52 16.43 18.55
C SER A 150 6.10 15.20 19.26
N ILE A 151 5.71 13.99 18.84
CA ILE A 151 6.36 12.74 19.21
C ILE A 151 7.81 12.72 18.67
N PRO A 152 8.84 12.48 19.52
CA PRO A 152 10.26 12.54 19.16
C PRO A 152 10.75 11.50 18.13
N PHE A 153 9.86 10.73 17.50
CA PHE A 153 10.20 9.71 16.52
C PHE A 153 10.27 10.23 15.08
N PHE A 154 9.48 11.25 14.71
CA PHE A 154 9.50 11.81 13.36
C PHE A 154 10.61 12.84 13.24
N LYS A 155 11.72 12.44 12.61
CA LYS A 155 12.91 13.31 12.45
C LYS A 155 12.89 14.15 11.17
N ASN A 156 12.16 13.69 10.15
CA ASN A 156 12.12 14.30 8.84
C ASN A 156 10.67 14.34 8.35
N GLU A 157 10.30 15.47 7.76
CA GLU A 157 9.01 15.68 7.13
C GLU A 157 9.26 16.09 5.68
N ILE A 158 8.42 15.59 4.78
CA ILE A 158 8.48 15.91 3.35
C ILE A 158 7.05 16.24 2.91
N ASP A 159 6.89 17.39 2.28
CA ASP A 159 5.61 17.77 1.68
C ASP A 159 5.28 16.86 0.50
N PHE A 160 4.03 16.41 0.43
CA PHE A 160 3.51 15.60 -0.65
C PHE A 160 2.12 16.09 -1.06
N ASN A 161 1.75 15.80 -2.30
CA ASN A 161 0.42 16.05 -2.82
C ASN A 161 -0.26 14.73 -3.17
N PHE A 162 -1.57 14.74 -3.36
CA PHE A 162 -2.28 13.64 -3.98
C PHE A 162 -2.51 13.93 -5.46
N GLU A 163 -2.05 13.04 -6.33
CA GLU A 163 -2.34 13.06 -7.76
C GLU A 163 -3.13 11.80 -8.07
N ASN A 164 -4.33 11.93 -8.66
CA ASN A 164 -5.22 10.79 -8.93
C ASN A 164 -5.41 9.85 -7.72
N GLY A 165 -5.50 10.40 -6.51
CA GLY A 165 -5.73 9.63 -5.29
C GLY A 165 -4.51 8.94 -4.69
N VAL A 166 -3.31 9.08 -5.27
CA VAL A 166 -2.07 8.50 -4.71
C VAL A 166 -1.09 9.59 -4.26
N PRO A 167 -0.31 9.37 -3.17
CA PRO A 167 0.64 10.34 -2.66
C PRO A 167 1.86 10.45 -3.58
N VAL A 168 2.19 11.68 -3.97
CA VAL A 168 3.38 12.02 -4.77
C VAL A 168 4.24 13.05 -4.07
N VAL A 169 5.55 12.81 -4.09
CA VAL A 169 6.56 13.76 -3.60
C VAL A 169 7.33 14.37 -4.75
N LYS A 170 7.66 15.64 -4.59
CA LYS A 170 8.54 16.36 -5.51
C LYS A 170 9.99 16.18 -5.06
N VAL A 171 10.84 15.68 -5.96
CA VAL A 171 12.26 15.43 -5.71
C VAL A 171 13.10 16.17 -6.76
N SER A 172 14.02 17.02 -6.32
CA SER A 172 14.94 17.73 -7.22
C SER A 172 16.24 16.94 -7.38
N ILE A 173 16.57 16.54 -8.61
CA ILE A 173 17.82 15.85 -8.97
C ILE A 173 18.59 16.74 -9.94
N GLN A 174 19.80 17.17 -9.55
CA GLN A 174 20.61 18.13 -10.33
C GLN A 174 19.79 19.35 -10.83
N ASN A 175 18.97 19.92 -9.94
CA ASN A 175 18.08 21.06 -10.20
C ASN A 175 16.94 20.81 -11.20
N VAL A 176 16.67 19.54 -11.54
CA VAL A 176 15.48 19.14 -12.30
C VAL A 176 14.48 18.50 -11.35
N ASP A 177 13.25 18.98 -11.38
CA ASP A 177 12.19 18.48 -10.52
C ASP A 177 11.49 17.26 -11.13
N TYR A 178 11.35 16.22 -10.32
CA TYR A 178 10.67 14.98 -10.64
C TYR A 178 9.57 14.69 -9.64
N LEU A 179 8.52 14.01 -10.08
CA LEU A 179 7.46 13.50 -9.21
C LEU A 179 7.68 12.01 -8.99
N PHE A 180 7.72 11.60 -7.73
CA PHE A 180 7.81 10.20 -7.32
C PHE A 180 6.57 9.82 -6.53
N MET A 181 5.97 8.69 -6.89
CA MET A 181 4.88 8.10 -6.12
C MET A 181 5.42 7.41 -4.88
N MET A 182 4.72 7.56 -3.75
CA MET A 182 4.97 6.76 -2.56
C MET A 182 4.11 5.50 -2.60
N ASP A 183 4.74 4.39 -2.98
CA ASP A 183 4.07 3.13 -3.31
C ASP A 183 4.49 2.01 -2.33
N SER A 184 3.61 1.67 -1.38
CA SER A 184 3.79 0.52 -0.48
C SER A 184 3.42 -0.83 -1.11
N GLY A 185 2.75 -0.81 -2.27
CA GLY A 185 2.39 -2.00 -3.05
C GLY A 185 3.52 -2.51 -3.95
N ALA A 186 4.63 -1.77 -4.05
CA ALA A 186 5.81 -2.18 -4.80
C ALA A 186 6.90 -2.77 -3.90
N SER A 187 7.40 -3.96 -4.26
CA SER A 187 8.58 -4.59 -3.63
C SER A 187 9.91 -4.10 -4.22
N ILE A 188 9.87 -3.28 -5.28
CA ILE A 188 11.04 -2.70 -5.95
C ILE A 188 10.83 -1.22 -6.23
N HIS A 189 11.90 -0.45 -6.26
CA HIS A 189 11.86 0.94 -6.73
C HIS A 189 11.91 0.98 -8.25
N LEU A 190 10.96 1.70 -8.86
CA LEU A 190 10.90 1.95 -10.29
C LEU A 190 11.30 3.40 -10.57
N ILE A 191 12.22 3.59 -11.51
CA ILE A 191 12.71 4.90 -11.93
C ILE A 191 12.62 4.98 -13.45
N ASP A 192 12.12 6.10 -13.95
CA ASP A 192 12.01 6.33 -15.39
C ASP A 192 13.38 6.30 -16.07
N LYS A 193 13.50 5.58 -17.19
CA LYS A 193 14.75 5.43 -17.94
C LYS A 193 15.27 6.78 -18.46
N THR A 194 14.38 7.70 -18.82
CA THR A 194 14.74 9.05 -19.25
C THR A 194 15.39 9.83 -18.12
N LEU A 195 14.89 9.71 -16.89
CA LEU A 195 15.52 10.28 -15.70
C LEU A 195 16.93 9.72 -15.51
N ILE A 196 17.09 8.39 -15.58
CA ILE A 196 18.41 7.75 -15.47
C ILE A 196 19.36 8.25 -16.56
N ASN A 197 18.91 8.31 -17.81
CA ASN A 197 19.72 8.77 -18.94
C ASN A 197 20.14 10.23 -18.79
N ASN A 198 19.26 11.10 -18.29
CA ASN A 198 19.55 12.51 -18.05
C ASN A 198 20.56 12.72 -16.90
N HIS A 199 20.67 11.77 -15.98
CA HIS A 199 21.53 11.85 -14.80
C HIS A 199 22.47 10.65 -14.66
N LEU A 200 22.98 10.11 -15.78
CA LEU A 200 23.73 8.85 -15.81
C LEU A 200 24.90 8.81 -14.82
N SER A 201 25.55 9.95 -14.58
CA SER A 201 26.65 10.08 -13.61
C SER A 201 26.26 9.75 -12.17
N LEU A 202 24.99 9.90 -11.79
CA LEU A 202 24.47 9.55 -10.47
C LEU A 202 24.16 8.05 -10.33
N PHE A 203 24.00 7.34 -11.44
CA PHE A 203 23.52 5.96 -11.49
C PHE A 203 24.58 4.97 -11.97
N THR A 204 25.85 5.39 -12.06
CA THR A 204 26.98 4.59 -12.57
C THR A 204 27.24 3.29 -11.79
N HIS A 205 26.76 3.19 -10.55
CA HIS A 205 26.89 2.00 -9.71
C HIS A 205 25.70 1.04 -9.78
N LEU A 206 24.66 1.34 -10.56
CA LEU A 206 23.46 0.50 -10.69
C LEU A 206 23.65 -0.76 -11.56
N ASN A 207 24.88 -1.28 -11.72
CA ASN A 207 25.18 -2.44 -12.56
C ASN A 207 24.38 -3.73 -12.24
N ASN A 208 23.63 -3.77 -11.11
CA ASN A 208 22.76 -4.86 -10.70
C ASN A 208 21.26 -4.51 -10.66
N SER A 209 20.81 -3.33 -11.10
CA SER A 209 19.38 -3.04 -11.16
C SER A 209 18.72 -3.82 -12.30
N VAL A 210 17.70 -4.62 -11.98
CA VAL A 210 16.87 -5.28 -13.00
C VAL A 210 16.08 -4.19 -13.73
N PHE A 211 16.61 -3.75 -14.88
CA PHE A 211 15.89 -2.90 -15.81
C PHE A 211 14.77 -3.72 -16.45
N ARG A 212 13.52 -3.54 -15.99
CA ARG A 212 12.37 -3.99 -16.76
C ARG A 212 12.01 -2.91 -17.77
N GLU A 213 12.32 -3.15 -19.04
CA GLU A 213 11.86 -2.28 -20.12
C GLU A 213 10.36 -2.46 -20.34
N ARG A 214 9.63 -1.35 -20.53
CA ARG A 214 8.29 -1.39 -21.14
C ARG A 214 8.45 -1.85 -22.59
N SER A 215 8.02 -3.07 -22.91
CA SER A 215 7.89 -3.49 -24.30
C SER A 215 6.71 -2.74 -24.94
N ASN A 216 7.03 -1.81 -25.84
CA ASN A 216 6.15 -1.19 -26.85
C ASN A 216 5.04 -0.25 -26.37
N LEU A 217 5.37 1.03 -26.16
CA LEU A 217 4.45 2.13 -26.48
C LEU A 217 4.75 2.60 -27.90
N GLN A 218 3.99 2.09 -28.88
CA GLN A 218 3.84 2.80 -30.14
C GLN A 218 2.72 3.84 -29.99
N GLN A 219 3.17 5.08 -30.12
CA GLN A 219 2.50 6.34 -30.46
C GLN A 219 1.79 7.14 -29.35
N PRO A 220 2.10 8.45 -29.25
CA PRO A 220 1.30 9.39 -28.47
C PRO A 220 -0.08 9.52 -29.12
N LEU A 221 -1.11 9.65 -28.28
CA LEU A 221 -2.43 10.10 -28.71
C LEU A 221 -2.27 11.42 -29.47
N LYS A 222 -2.46 11.36 -30.79
CA LYS A 222 -2.82 12.55 -31.57
C LYS A 222 -4.24 12.93 -31.15
N ASN A 223 -4.41 14.22 -30.86
CA ASN A 223 -5.65 14.94 -30.52
C ASN A 223 -6.96 14.28 -30.94
#